data_AF-A0A093QUD8-F1
#
_entry.id   AF-A0A093QUD8-F1
#
_cell.length_a   1.000
_cell.length_b   1.000
_cell.length_c   1.000
_cell.angle_alpha   90.00
_cell.angle_beta   90.00
_cell.angle_gamma   90.00
#
_symmetry.space_group_name_H-M   'P 1'
#
loop_
_entity.id
_entity.type
_entity.pdbx_description
1 polymer ?
#
loop_
_entity_poly.entity_id
_entity_poly.type
_entity_poly.pdbx_seq_one_letter_code
_entity_poly.pdbx_strand_id
1 'polypeptide(L)'
;GKWHMGVNCKSRCDHCHHPLNHGFDYFYGMPFTLLNECQGTDDPELAKSLQDTYWLYTQMIILAVLTLLIGKLTGLFSVKWKIIICLAICGLLYFIFWFSSYGFTKYWNCILMRNHDITEQPMNLEKTTSNMLREAISFIERNKHRPFLLFVSLLHVHTPLITTEKFQGRSRHGLYGDNVEEMDWMVGRLLDVIDKEGLKNTTFIYFASDHGGSLEAHRGNAQLGGWNGIYKG
;
A
#
# COMPACT_ATOMS: atom_id res chain seq x y z
N GLY A 1 11.11 -4.32 5.60
CA GLY A 1 9.69 -4.65 5.41
C GLY A 1 8.85 -3.41 5.54
N LYS A 2 7.62 -3.50 6.08
CA LYS A 2 6.80 -2.34 6.45
C LYS A 2 7.47 -1.55 7.57
N TRP A 3 7.35 -0.22 7.54
CA TRP A 3 7.77 0.67 8.63
C TRP A 3 6.58 1.37 9.29
N HIS A 4 5.86 2.19 8.52
CA HIS A 4 4.61 2.83 8.91
C HIS A 4 4.70 3.78 10.13
N MET A 5 5.87 4.37 10.39
CA MET A 5 6.08 5.33 11.50
C MET A 5 6.63 6.69 11.01
N GLY A 6 6.35 7.03 9.74
CA GLY A 6 6.82 8.26 9.11
C GLY A 6 8.19 8.12 8.43
N VAL A 7 8.61 9.18 7.72
CA VAL A 7 9.92 9.23 7.03
C VAL A 7 10.63 10.53 7.33
N ASN A 8 10.01 11.65 6.96
CA ASN A 8 10.59 12.99 7.06
C ASN A 8 9.83 13.86 8.08
N CYS A 9 10.40 15.01 8.44
CA CYS A 9 9.80 16.00 9.36
C CYS A 9 9.58 17.35 8.69
N LYS A 10 10.67 18.10 8.46
CA LYS A 10 10.68 19.49 8.01
C LYS A 10 11.04 19.62 6.54
N SER A 11 11.88 18.72 6.04
CA SER A 11 12.37 18.72 4.66
C SER A 11 12.30 17.32 4.06
N ARG A 12 12.26 17.23 2.73
CA ARG A 12 12.14 15.95 2.00
C ARG A 12 13.32 15.00 2.18
N CYS A 13 14.43 15.48 2.72
CA CYS A 13 15.68 14.73 2.82
C CYS A 13 16.17 14.56 4.26
N ASP A 14 15.45 15.08 5.27
CA ASP A 14 15.91 15.00 6.67
C ASP A 14 15.76 13.60 7.28
N HIS A 15 14.87 12.77 6.74
CA HIS A 15 14.64 11.39 7.14
C HIS A 15 14.47 11.21 8.66
N CYS A 16 13.98 12.21 9.39
CA CYS A 16 13.98 12.23 10.86
C CYS A 16 13.28 11.02 11.52
N HIS A 17 12.30 10.42 10.83
CA HIS A 17 11.51 9.28 11.29
C HIS A 17 11.85 7.99 10.53
N HIS A 18 12.85 8.03 9.65
CA HIS A 18 13.30 6.88 8.88
C HIS A 18 13.92 5.82 9.81
N PRO A 19 13.80 4.50 9.52
CA PRO A 19 14.35 3.43 10.38
C PRO A 19 15.83 3.61 10.73
N LEU A 20 16.63 4.17 9.82
CA LEU A 20 18.06 4.45 10.05
C LEU A 20 18.32 5.47 11.15
N ASN A 21 17.33 6.31 11.50
CA ASN A 21 17.38 7.23 12.64
C ASN A 21 16.69 6.65 13.90
N HIS A 22 16.31 5.38 13.87
CA HIS A 22 15.63 4.66 14.95
C HIS A 22 16.30 3.33 15.31
N GLY A 23 17.63 3.27 15.17
CA GLY A 23 18.45 2.15 15.68
C GLY A 23 18.66 0.99 14.70
N PHE A 24 18.19 1.10 13.46
CA PHE A 24 18.53 0.14 12.40
C PHE A 24 19.73 0.62 11.60
N ASP A 25 20.71 -0.26 11.34
CA ASP A 25 21.86 0.07 10.48
C ASP A 25 21.56 -0.11 8.99
N TYR A 26 20.48 -0.84 8.66
CA TYR A 26 20.08 -1.16 7.30
C TYR A 26 18.56 -1.20 7.20
N PHE A 27 18.02 -0.66 6.10
CA PHE A 27 16.61 -0.75 5.79
C PHE A 27 16.40 -1.21 4.35
N TYR A 28 15.54 -2.21 4.19
CA TYR A 28 14.96 -2.55 2.89
C TYR A 28 13.46 -2.78 3.07
N GLY A 29 12.63 -1.99 2.40
CA GLY A 29 11.19 -2.16 2.50
C GLY A 29 10.38 -0.92 2.20
N MET A 30 9.14 -0.95 2.64
CA MET A 30 8.15 0.09 2.40
C MET A 30 8.11 1.03 3.61
N PRO A 31 8.35 2.34 3.43
CA PRO A 31 8.29 3.30 4.54
C PRO A 31 6.86 3.48 5.09
N PHE A 32 5.85 3.25 4.25
CA PHE A 32 4.43 3.34 4.59
C PHE A 32 3.82 1.95 4.82
N THR A 33 2.52 1.80 4.54
CA THR A 33 1.79 0.53 4.55
C THR A 33 1.23 0.24 3.15
N LEU A 34 0.94 -1.03 2.87
CA LEU A 34 0.17 -1.39 1.68
C LEU A 34 -1.21 -0.74 1.74
N LEU A 35 -1.69 -0.33 0.57
CA LEU A 35 -3.00 0.25 0.34
C LEU A 35 -3.58 -0.37 -0.94
N ASN A 36 -4.90 -0.47 -1.04
CA ASN A 36 -5.59 -0.91 -2.27
C ASN A 36 -5.14 -0.16 -3.53
N GLU A 37 -4.81 1.12 -3.43
CA GLU A 37 -4.28 1.97 -4.51
C GLU A 37 -2.99 1.40 -5.12
N CYS A 38 -2.20 0.63 -4.37
CA CYS A 38 -1.00 0.01 -4.89
C CYS A 38 -1.31 -1.02 -5.98
N GLN A 39 -2.39 -1.80 -5.81
CA GLN A 39 -2.87 -2.71 -6.85
C GLN A 39 -3.58 -1.93 -7.95
N GLY A 40 -4.47 -1.01 -7.56
CA GLY A 40 -5.22 -0.13 -8.46
C GLY A 40 -6.53 -0.71 -9.01
N THR A 41 -6.94 -1.89 -8.55
CA THR A 41 -8.17 -2.58 -8.97
C THR A 41 -9.32 -2.47 -7.97
N ASP A 42 -9.02 -1.97 -6.78
CA ASP A 42 -9.88 -2.05 -5.60
C ASP A 42 -10.25 -0.63 -5.16
N ASP A 43 -11.29 -0.51 -4.33
CA ASP A 43 -11.73 0.78 -3.81
C ASP A 43 -10.57 1.45 -3.05
N PRO A 44 -10.28 2.74 -3.34
CA PRO A 44 -9.23 3.48 -2.64
C PRO A 44 -9.43 3.43 -1.13
N GLU A 45 -8.37 3.13 -0.37
CA GLU A 45 -8.43 3.19 1.10
C GLU A 45 -8.26 4.63 1.59
N LEU A 46 -7.44 5.42 0.91
CA LEU A 46 -7.09 6.76 1.36
C LEU A 46 -8.21 7.75 1.08
N ALA A 47 -8.86 8.24 2.14
CA ALA A 47 -9.88 9.28 2.05
C ALA A 47 -11.03 8.96 1.07
N LYS A 48 -11.44 7.69 0.97
CA LYS A 48 -12.50 7.21 0.06
C LYS A 48 -13.73 8.10 0.01
N SER A 49 -14.32 8.39 1.18
CA SER A 49 -15.52 9.23 1.29
C SER A 49 -15.32 10.64 0.71
N LEU A 50 -14.11 11.19 0.89
CA LEU A 50 -13.76 12.49 0.33
C LEU A 50 -13.57 12.41 -1.19
N GLN A 51 -12.89 11.37 -1.70
CA GLN A 51 -12.75 11.12 -3.13
C GLN A 51 -14.11 10.97 -3.81
N ASP A 52 -15.04 10.22 -3.21
CA ASP A 52 -16.40 10.04 -3.72
C ASP A 52 -17.16 11.38 -3.78
N THR A 53 -17.00 12.21 -2.76
CA THR A 53 -17.58 13.55 -2.72
C THR A 53 -17.00 14.43 -3.83
N TYR A 54 -15.68 14.41 -4.02
CA TYR A 54 -15.03 15.18 -5.09
C TYR A 54 -15.42 14.71 -6.49
N TRP A 55 -15.58 13.39 -6.66
CA TRP A 55 -16.07 12.81 -7.90
C TRP A 55 -17.50 13.27 -8.20
N LEU A 56 -18.40 13.20 -7.22
CA LEU A 56 -19.78 13.68 -7.35
C LEU A 56 -19.81 15.17 -7.74
N TYR A 57 -19.02 16.01 -7.07
CA TYR A 57 -18.95 17.44 -7.41
C TYR A 57 -18.40 17.67 -8.83
N THR A 58 -17.40 16.89 -9.23
CA THR A 58 -16.86 16.94 -10.60
C THR A 58 -17.96 16.60 -11.63
N GLN A 59 -18.73 15.54 -11.39
CA GLN A 59 -19.85 15.15 -12.26
C GLN A 59 -20.94 16.23 -12.31
N MET A 60 -21.30 16.83 -11.18
CA MET A 60 -22.29 17.91 -11.12
C MET A 60 -21.82 19.16 -11.87
N ILE A 61 -20.54 19.53 -11.77
CA ILE A 61 -19.96 20.65 -12.52
C ILE A 61 -19.98 20.36 -14.03
N ILE A 62 -19.56 19.16 -14.44
CA ILE A 62 -19.59 18.74 -15.86
C ILE A 62 -21.02 18.80 -16.39
N LEU A 63 -22.00 18.24 -15.66
CA LEU A 63 -23.40 18.27 -16.05
C LEU A 63 -23.90 19.71 -16.20
N ALA A 64 -23.62 20.58 -15.23
CA ALA A 64 -24.00 21.99 -15.29
C ALA A 64 -23.41 22.70 -16.52
N VAL A 65 -22.12 22.49 -16.81
CA VAL A 65 -21.45 23.06 -17.99
C VAL A 65 -22.08 22.54 -19.29
N LEU A 66 -22.36 21.23 -19.39
CA LEU A 66 -23.00 20.63 -20.55
C LEU A 66 -24.43 21.13 -20.75
N THR A 67 -25.22 21.25 -19.67
CA THR A 67 -26.59 21.80 -19.74
C THR A 67 -26.57 23.25 -20.21
N LEU A 68 -25.66 24.09 -19.69
CA LEU A 68 -25.51 25.48 -20.13
C LEU A 68 -25.06 25.57 -21.59
N LEU A 69 -24.15 24.69 -22.02
CA LEU A 69 -23.67 24.62 -23.40
C LEU A 69 -24.81 24.24 -24.36
N ILE A 70 -25.54 23.17 -24.06
CA ILE A 70 -26.67 22.70 -24.87
C ILE A 70 -27.75 23.78 -24.93
N GLY A 71 -28.17 24.33 -23.78
CA GLY A 71 -29.18 25.38 -23.73
C GLY A 71 -28.77 26.66 -24.47
N LYS A 72 -27.47 26.96 -24.53
CA LYS A 72 -26.95 28.07 -25.36
C LYS A 72 -27.00 27.75 -26.85
N LEU A 73 -26.68 26.52 -27.25
CA LEU A 73 -26.67 26.08 -28.65
C LEU A 73 -28.09 25.91 -29.23
N THR A 74 -29.05 25.48 -28.41
CA THR A 74 -30.47 25.33 -28.82
C THR A 74 -31.27 26.62 -28.71
N GLY A 75 -30.67 27.70 -28.20
CA GLY A 75 -31.36 28.99 -28.01
C GLY A 75 -32.32 29.02 -26.82
N LEU A 76 -32.30 28.01 -25.95
CA LEU A 76 -33.17 27.90 -24.78
C LEU A 76 -32.85 28.96 -23.69
N PHE A 77 -31.56 29.34 -23.55
CA PHE A 77 -31.11 30.33 -22.56
C PHE A 77 -30.13 31.35 -23.17
N SER A 78 -30.21 32.60 -22.71
CA SER A 78 -29.33 33.70 -23.18
C SER A 78 -28.10 33.93 -22.27
N VAL A 79 -27.35 32.86 -21.98
CA VAL A 79 -26.13 32.94 -21.16
C VAL A 79 -24.93 33.44 -22.01
N LYS A 80 -24.02 34.22 -21.44
CA LYS A 80 -22.81 34.68 -22.14
C LYS A 80 -21.78 33.54 -22.22
N TRP A 81 -21.15 33.35 -23.38
CA TRP A 81 -20.07 32.35 -23.57
C TRP A 81 -18.95 32.44 -22.54
N LYS A 82 -18.58 33.67 -22.11
CA LYS A 82 -17.58 33.90 -21.08
C LYS A 82 -17.90 33.21 -19.74
N ILE A 83 -19.18 33.11 -19.38
CA ILE A 83 -19.62 32.45 -18.14
C ILE A 83 -19.42 30.94 -18.26
N ILE A 84 -19.82 30.35 -19.39
CA ILE A 84 -19.67 28.91 -19.66
C ILE A 84 -18.18 28.52 -19.66
N ILE A 85 -17.34 29.31 -20.35
CA ILE A 85 -15.89 29.10 -20.40
C ILE A 85 -15.27 29.23 -19.01
N CYS A 86 -15.65 30.26 -18.23
CA CYS A 86 -15.17 30.45 -16.86
C CYS A 86 -15.52 29.23 -15.98
N LEU A 87 -16.77 28.78 -16.01
CA LEU A 87 -17.21 27.60 -15.26
C LEU A 87 -16.47 26.33 -15.68
N ALA A 88 -16.24 26.14 -16.98
CA ALA A 88 -15.48 25.00 -17.49
C ALA A 88 -14.01 25.03 -17.01
N ILE A 89 -13.36 26.19 -17.04
CA ILE A 89 -11.98 26.36 -16.55
C ILE A 89 -11.92 26.12 -15.04
N CYS A 90 -12.83 26.72 -14.27
CA CYS A 90 -12.89 26.50 -12.82
C CYS A 90 -13.14 25.02 -12.48
N GLY A 91 -14.04 24.35 -13.21
CA GLY A 91 -14.30 22.92 -13.06
C GLY A 91 -13.08 22.05 -13.39
N LEU A 92 -12.35 22.38 -14.46
CA LEU A 92 -11.13 21.69 -14.84
C LEU A 92 -10.03 21.89 -13.78
N LEU A 93 -9.82 23.11 -13.30
CA LEU A 93 -8.84 23.41 -12.24
C LEU A 93 -9.19 22.67 -10.95
N TYR A 94 -10.47 22.64 -10.58
CA TYR A 94 -10.97 21.87 -9.44
C TYR A 94 -10.66 20.37 -9.61
N PHE A 95 -10.97 19.79 -10.77
CA PHE A 95 -10.68 18.39 -11.07
C PHE A 95 -9.18 18.09 -10.97
N ILE A 96 -8.34 18.88 -11.64
CA ILE A 96 -6.89 18.72 -11.62
C ILE A 96 -6.35 18.80 -10.19
N PHE A 97 -6.85 19.75 -9.39
CA PHE A 97 -6.41 19.92 -8.01
C PHE A 97 -6.63 18.67 -7.17
N TRP A 98 -7.87 18.17 -7.09
CA TRP A 98 -8.14 17.00 -6.25
C TRP A 98 -7.55 15.72 -6.88
N PHE A 99 -7.60 15.57 -8.20
CA PHE A 99 -7.05 14.39 -8.87
C PHE A 99 -5.52 14.31 -8.75
N SER A 100 -4.82 15.45 -8.75
CA SER A 100 -3.36 15.46 -8.52
C SER A 100 -2.98 14.94 -7.13
N SER A 101 -3.87 15.11 -6.15
CA SER A 101 -3.64 14.67 -4.77
C SER A 101 -3.90 13.18 -4.58
N TYR A 102 -4.95 12.64 -5.21
CA TYR A 102 -5.38 11.25 -4.96
C TYR A 102 -5.15 10.29 -6.13
N GLY A 103 -5.24 10.78 -7.37
CA GLY A 103 -5.08 9.96 -8.59
C GLY A 103 -3.66 9.40 -8.80
N PHE A 104 -2.67 9.96 -8.10
CA PHE A 104 -1.27 9.53 -8.17
C PHE A 104 -0.79 8.85 -6.89
N THR A 105 -1.68 8.50 -5.96
CA THR A 105 -1.34 7.83 -4.68
C THR A 105 -0.46 6.60 -4.88
N LYS A 106 -0.73 5.80 -5.92
CA LYS A 106 0.10 4.65 -6.29
C LYS A 106 1.57 5.00 -6.50
N TYR A 107 1.85 6.14 -7.15
CA TYR A 107 3.22 6.58 -7.40
C TYR A 107 3.85 7.17 -6.14
N TRP A 108 3.10 7.94 -5.34
CA TRP A 108 3.66 8.63 -4.18
C TRP A 108 3.89 7.70 -2.98
N ASN A 109 2.98 6.76 -2.74
CA ASN A 109 2.94 5.99 -1.49
C ASN A 109 3.39 4.53 -1.67
N CYS A 110 3.23 3.96 -2.86
CA CYS A 110 3.62 2.56 -3.12
C CYS A 110 5.06 2.52 -3.61
N ILE A 111 6.01 2.80 -2.72
CA ILE A 111 7.44 2.83 -3.00
C ILE A 111 8.20 1.79 -2.18
N LEU A 112 9.31 1.31 -2.74
CA LEU A 112 10.27 0.48 -2.04
C LEU A 112 11.57 1.26 -1.87
N MET A 113 12.11 1.24 -0.65
CA MET A 113 13.34 1.94 -0.30
C MET A 113 14.43 0.95 0.13
N ARG A 114 15.66 1.31 -0.20
CA ARG A 114 16.88 0.75 0.38
C ARG A 114 17.63 1.88 1.04
N ASN A 115 17.73 1.84 2.36
CA ASN A 115 18.23 2.96 3.15
C ASN A 115 17.46 4.23 2.76
N HIS A 116 18.14 5.30 2.39
CA HIS A 116 17.51 6.57 2.01
C HIS A 116 17.04 6.63 0.54
N ASP A 117 17.38 5.64 -0.27
CA ASP A 117 17.14 5.67 -1.70
C ASP A 117 15.86 4.91 -2.08
N ILE A 118 15.06 5.50 -2.97
CA ILE A 118 13.91 4.83 -3.56
C ILE A 118 14.43 3.89 -4.66
N THR A 119 14.22 2.58 -4.49
CA THR A 119 14.64 1.57 -5.46
C THR A 119 13.56 1.20 -6.46
N GLU A 120 12.29 1.30 -6.08
CA GLU A 120 11.14 1.02 -6.96
C GLU A 120 10.00 2.01 -6.73
N GLN A 121 9.48 2.60 -7.81
CA GLN A 121 8.36 3.54 -7.79
C GLN A 121 7.59 3.51 -9.14
N PRO A 122 6.34 3.03 -9.18
CA PRO A 122 5.66 2.32 -8.10
C PRO A 122 6.30 0.94 -7.86
N MET A 123 6.14 0.43 -6.66
CA MET A 123 6.59 -0.89 -6.23
C MET A 123 5.95 -2.00 -7.07
N ASN A 124 6.75 -2.96 -7.55
CA ASN A 124 6.22 -4.15 -8.20
C ASN A 124 5.78 -5.16 -7.14
N LEU A 125 4.46 -5.28 -6.94
CA LEU A 125 3.90 -6.08 -5.84
C LEU A 125 4.22 -7.58 -5.98
N GLU A 126 4.23 -8.14 -7.19
CA GLU A 126 4.56 -9.55 -7.43
C GLU A 126 6.01 -9.89 -7.07
N LYS A 127 6.94 -8.96 -7.33
CA LYS A 127 8.36 -9.16 -7.04
C LYS A 127 8.72 -8.85 -5.58
N THR A 128 7.96 -7.97 -4.93
CA THR A 128 8.27 -7.44 -3.60
C THR A 128 8.45 -8.54 -2.56
N THR A 129 7.55 -9.53 -2.53
CA THR A 129 7.63 -10.71 -1.65
C THR A 129 8.99 -11.41 -1.80
N SER A 130 9.36 -11.75 -3.04
CA SER A 130 10.61 -12.44 -3.33
C SER A 130 11.85 -11.60 -3.00
N ASN A 131 11.78 -10.29 -3.24
CA ASN A 131 12.88 -9.37 -2.96
C ASN A 131 13.08 -9.19 -1.45
N MET A 132 12.00 -9.02 -0.68
CA MET A 132 12.06 -8.92 0.79
C MET A 132 12.64 -10.20 1.41
N LEU A 133 12.20 -11.37 0.95
CA LEU A 133 12.75 -12.65 1.42
C LEU A 133 14.25 -12.75 1.10
N ARG A 134 14.66 -12.41 -0.13
CA ARG A 134 16.07 -12.43 -0.53
C ARG A 134 16.92 -11.50 0.33
N GLU A 135 16.44 -10.29 0.60
CA GLU A 135 17.15 -9.30 1.44
C GLU A 135 17.32 -9.77 2.88
N ALA A 136 16.27 -10.39 3.46
CA ALA A 136 16.35 -10.97 4.79
C ALA A 136 17.34 -12.16 4.85
N ILE A 137 17.30 -13.08 3.88
CA ILE A 137 18.25 -14.19 3.77
C ILE A 137 19.68 -13.67 3.64
N SER A 138 19.92 -12.74 2.72
CA SER A 138 21.26 -12.17 2.53
C SER A 138 21.75 -11.38 3.74
N PHE A 139 20.86 -10.78 4.53
CA PHE A 139 21.23 -10.17 5.80
C PHE A 139 21.74 -11.23 6.79
N ILE A 140 21.05 -12.37 6.95
CA ILE A 140 21.49 -13.46 7.84
C ILE A 140 22.87 -13.97 7.39
N GLU A 141 23.02 -14.28 6.10
CA GLU A 141 24.26 -14.83 5.54
C GLU A 141 25.46 -13.89 5.76
N ARG A 142 25.29 -12.57 5.58
CA ARG A 142 26.36 -11.58 5.81
C ARG A 142 26.69 -11.36 7.28
N ASN A 143 25.77 -11.66 8.20
CA ASN A 143 25.93 -11.38 9.62
C ASN A 143 26.17 -12.62 10.48
N LYS A 144 26.20 -13.83 9.91
CA LYS A 144 26.28 -15.10 10.65
C LYS A 144 27.46 -15.25 11.64
N HIS A 145 28.51 -14.44 11.51
CA HIS A 145 29.68 -14.46 12.41
C HIS A 145 29.65 -13.36 13.49
N ARG A 146 28.55 -12.64 13.64
CA ARG A 146 28.35 -11.64 14.70
C ARG A 146 26.90 -11.65 15.19
N PRO A 147 26.64 -11.20 16.43
CA PRO A 147 25.26 -10.97 16.88
C PRO A 147 24.55 -9.99 15.94
N PHE A 148 23.29 -10.27 15.62
CA PHE A 148 22.46 -9.40 14.79
C PHE A 148 21.04 -9.33 15.30
N LEU A 149 20.37 -8.22 14.96
CA LEU A 149 18.92 -8.07 15.06
C LEU A 149 18.37 -8.01 13.64
N LEU A 150 17.47 -8.94 13.31
CA LEU A 150 16.71 -8.92 12.05
C LEU A 150 15.24 -8.72 12.38
N PHE A 151 14.68 -7.60 11.91
CA PHE A 151 13.25 -7.29 12.04
C PHE A 151 12.55 -7.42 10.68
N VAL A 152 11.82 -8.51 10.48
CA VAL A 152 11.08 -8.78 9.25
C VAL A 152 9.61 -8.44 9.42
N SER A 153 9.26 -7.15 9.26
CA SER A 153 7.86 -6.73 9.17
C SER A 153 7.33 -7.00 7.76
N LEU A 154 6.61 -8.10 7.59
CA LEU A 154 6.05 -8.52 6.31
C LEU A 154 4.92 -7.56 5.86
N LEU A 155 4.69 -7.49 4.55
CA LEU A 155 3.55 -6.75 4.00
C LEU A 155 2.25 -7.57 4.12
N HIS A 156 2.39 -8.90 4.09
CA HIS A 156 1.37 -9.87 4.43
C HIS A 156 0.92 -9.66 5.88
N VAL A 157 -0.37 -9.75 6.23
CA VAL A 157 -1.55 -10.07 5.39
C VAL A 157 -2.47 -8.86 5.20
N HIS A 158 -1.87 -7.68 5.03
CA HIS A 158 -2.64 -6.46 4.80
C HIS A 158 -3.26 -6.45 3.39
N THR A 159 -4.42 -5.81 3.24
CA THR A 159 -5.00 -5.53 1.92
C THR A 159 -4.00 -4.74 1.06
N PRO A 160 -3.94 -5.01 -0.26
CA PRO A 160 -4.89 -5.79 -1.06
C PRO A 160 -4.57 -7.30 -1.23
N LEU A 161 -3.85 -7.92 -0.28
CA LEU A 161 -3.58 -9.37 -0.27
C LEU A 161 -2.86 -9.89 -1.53
N ILE A 162 -1.81 -9.19 -1.95
CA ILE A 162 -1.05 -9.58 -3.13
C ILE A 162 -0.28 -10.88 -2.86
N THR A 163 -0.60 -11.91 -3.64
CA THR A 163 -0.03 -13.25 -3.50
C THR A 163 0.55 -13.72 -4.83
N THR A 164 1.71 -14.39 -4.81
CA THR A 164 2.29 -14.95 -6.05
C THR A 164 1.47 -16.11 -6.60
N GLU A 165 1.55 -16.33 -7.91
CA GLU A 165 0.81 -17.39 -8.63
C GLU A 165 0.92 -18.78 -7.99
N LYS A 166 2.03 -19.06 -7.30
CA LYS A 166 2.25 -20.34 -6.62
C LYS A 166 1.22 -20.61 -5.52
N PHE A 167 0.70 -19.57 -4.86
CA PHE A 167 -0.20 -19.69 -3.72
C PHE A 167 -1.64 -19.30 -4.05
N GLN A 168 -1.90 -18.65 -5.18
CA GLN A 168 -3.25 -18.24 -5.57
C GLN A 168 -4.21 -19.43 -5.71
N GLY A 169 -5.39 -19.30 -5.12
CA GLY A 169 -6.50 -20.25 -5.22
C GLY A 169 -6.30 -21.56 -4.46
N ARG A 170 -5.39 -21.62 -3.49
CA ARG A 170 -5.07 -22.86 -2.76
C ARG A 170 -5.81 -22.96 -1.44
N SER A 171 -5.98 -21.85 -0.77
CA SER A 171 -6.48 -21.80 0.59
C SER A 171 -8.00 -21.85 0.65
N ARG A 172 -8.52 -22.47 1.70
CA ARG A 172 -9.97 -22.50 1.99
C ARG A 172 -10.51 -21.12 2.37
N HIS A 173 -9.65 -20.24 2.89
CA HIS A 173 -10.02 -18.87 3.25
C HIS A 173 -9.76 -17.87 2.11
N GLY A 174 -9.86 -18.35 0.86
CA GLY A 174 -9.66 -17.53 -0.33
C GLY A 174 -8.32 -16.80 -0.35
N LEU A 175 -8.32 -15.59 -0.92
CA LEU A 175 -7.10 -14.80 -1.12
C LEU A 175 -6.39 -14.44 0.19
N TYR A 176 -7.14 -14.24 1.28
CA TYR A 176 -6.54 -14.00 2.60
C TYR A 176 -5.72 -15.23 3.03
N GLY A 177 -6.31 -16.42 2.93
CA GLY A 177 -5.63 -17.66 3.24
C GLY A 177 -4.42 -17.92 2.33
N ASP A 178 -4.53 -17.62 1.03
CA ASP A 178 -3.41 -17.73 0.09
C ASP A 178 -2.24 -16.83 0.53
N ASN A 179 -2.54 -15.62 1.02
CA ASN A 179 -1.56 -14.67 1.51
C ASN A 179 -0.93 -15.12 2.83
N VAL A 180 -1.72 -15.70 3.75
CA VAL A 180 -1.22 -16.32 4.99
C VAL A 180 -0.29 -17.49 4.68
N GLU A 181 -0.65 -18.36 3.73
CA GLU A 181 0.17 -19.51 3.35
C GLU A 181 1.49 -19.10 2.68
N GLU A 182 1.48 -18.02 1.88
CA GLU A 182 2.72 -17.45 1.33
C GLU A 182 3.60 -16.84 2.44
N MET A 183 3.01 -16.13 3.40
CA MET A 183 3.71 -15.60 4.57
C MET A 183 4.36 -16.73 5.39
N ASP A 184 3.63 -17.80 5.69
CA ASP A 184 4.14 -18.98 6.39
C ASP A 184 5.32 -19.60 5.64
N TRP A 185 5.20 -19.74 4.31
CA TRP A 185 6.29 -20.21 3.48
C TRP A 185 7.53 -19.31 3.58
N MET A 186 7.38 -17.98 3.58
CA MET A 186 8.51 -17.06 3.76
C MET A 186 9.19 -17.26 5.12
N VAL A 187 8.41 -17.42 6.19
CA VAL A 187 8.94 -17.71 7.53
C VAL A 187 9.73 -19.02 7.51
N GLY A 188 9.17 -20.09 6.94
CA GLY A 188 9.87 -21.37 6.77
C GLY A 188 11.21 -21.23 6.06
N ARG A 189 11.27 -20.43 4.99
CA ARG A 189 12.54 -20.17 4.27
C ARG A 189 13.59 -19.46 5.11
N LEU A 190 13.19 -18.57 6.03
CA LEU A 190 14.12 -17.93 6.97
C LEU A 190 14.62 -18.93 8.01
N LEU A 191 13.73 -19.77 8.54
CA LEU A 191 14.09 -20.84 9.48
C LEU A 191 15.08 -21.83 8.84
N ASP A 192 14.86 -22.22 7.59
CA ASP A 192 15.76 -23.10 6.83
C ASP A 192 17.17 -22.51 6.73
N VAL A 193 17.28 -21.20 6.47
CA VAL A 193 18.57 -20.51 6.36
C VAL A 193 19.25 -20.41 7.73
N ILE A 194 18.51 -20.12 8.80
CA ILE A 194 19.04 -20.12 10.17
C ILE A 194 19.60 -21.50 10.54
N ASP A 195 18.90 -22.58 10.19
CA ASP A 195 19.36 -23.95 10.44
C ASP A 195 20.60 -24.28 9.59
N LYS A 196 20.55 -24.00 8.28
CA LYS A 196 21.65 -24.23 7.33
C LYS A 196 22.93 -23.51 7.72
N GLU A 197 22.85 -22.28 8.22
CA GLU A 197 24.00 -21.49 8.66
C GLU A 197 24.44 -21.84 10.10
N GLY A 198 23.82 -22.83 10.75
CA GLY A 198 24.21 -23.33 12.07
C GLY A 198 23.81 -22.41 13.24
N LEU A 199 22.84 -21.52 13.03
CA LEU A 199 22.45 -20.47 13.98
C LEU A 199 21.24 -20.85 14.86
N LYS A 200 20.62 -22.01 14.61
CA LYS A 200 19.38 -22.47 15.25
C LYS A 200 19.40 -22.43 16.79
N ASN A 201 20.51 -22.87 17.39
CA ASN A 201 20.62 -22.98 18.86
C ASN A 201 21.03 -21.67 19.54
N THR A 202 21.35 -20.63 18.78
CA THR A 202 21.83 -19.34 19.29
C THR A 202 20.96 -18.16 18.84
N THR A 203 19.85 -18.44 18.15
CA THR A 203 18.93 -17.42 17.64
C THR A 203 17.62 -17.49 18.40
N PHE A 204 17.25 -16.38 19.04
CA PHE A 204 15.89 -16.19 19.55
C PHE A 204 14.98 -15.70 18.42
N ILE A 205 13.84 -16.36 18.22
CA ILE A 205 12.88 -16.03 17.16
C ILE A 205 11.54 -15.71 17.81
N TYR A 206 10.96 -14.58 17.41
CA TYR A 206 9.65 -14.13 17.84
C TYR A 206 8.76 -13.88 16.63
N PHE A 207 7.54 -14.40 16.67
CA PHE A 207 6.54 -14.23 15.62
C PHE A 207 5.24 -13.69 16.22
N ALA A 208 4.74 -12.60 15.65
CA ALA A 208 3.52 -11.94 16.08
C ALA A 208 2.94 -11.09 14.95
N SER A 209 1.71 -10.62 15.14
CA SER A 209 1.03 -9.63 14.31
C SER A 209 1.02 -8.27 15.02
N ASP A 210 0.96 -7.17 14.27
CA ASP A 210 0.80 -5.82 14.83
C ASP A 210 -0.57 -5.61 15.48
N HIS A 211 -1.62 -6.26 14.96
CA HIS A 211 -2.96 -6.34 15.55
C HIS A 211 -3.75 -7.56 15.03
N GLY A 212 -5.02 -7.68 15.43
CA GLY A 212 -5.95 -8.73 14.98
C GLY A 212 -6.37 -8.59 13.51
N GLY A 213 -7.05 -9.62 12.99
CA GLY A 213 -7.59 -9.64 11.64
C GLY A 213 -8.71 -8.62 11.43
N SER A 214 -8.73 -7.96 10.28
CA SER A 214 -9.70 -6.92 9.94
C SER A 214 -11.06 -7.52 9.55
N LEU A 215 -12.01 -7.66 10.47
CA LEU A 215 -13.29 -8.34 10.23
C LEU A 215 -14.18 -7.65 9.20
N GLU A 216 -14.06 -6.33 9.05
CA GLU A 216 -14.87 -5.51 8.14
C GLU A 216 -14.32 -5.46 6.71
N ALA A 217 -13.14 -6.03 6.46
CA ALA A 217 -12.51 -6.02 5.15
C ALA A 217 -13.22 -7.02 4.22
N HIS A 218 -14.03 -6.49 3.31
CA HIS A 218 -14.80 -7.27 2.35
C HIS A 218 -14.73 -6.68 0.94
N ARG A 219 -14.83 -7.54 -0.07
CA ARG A 219 -15.05 -7.18 -1.47
C ARG A 219 -16.27 -7.89 -2.00
N GLY A 220 -17.38 -7.17 -2.09
CA GLY A 220 -18.68 -7.77 -2.36
C GLY A 220 -18.99 -8.85 -1.31
N ASN A 221 -19.16 -10.10 -1.73
CA ASN A 221 -19.40 -11.22 -0.83
C ASN A 221 -18.13 -11.93 -0.33
N ALA A 222 -16.94 -11.52 -0.80
CA ALA A 222 -15.67 -12.12 -0.39
C ALA A 222 -15.15 -11.45 0.88
N GLN A 223 -14.77 -12.24 1.89
CA GLN A 223 -14.04 -11.77 3.07
C GLN A 223 -12.56 -11.66 2.73
N LEU A 224 -12.01 -10.46 2.88
CA LEU A 224 -10.58 -10.16 2.71
C LEU A 224 -9.85 -10.08 4.06
N GLY A 225 -10.61 -9.94 5.15
CA GLY A 225 -10.12 -9.96 6.51
C GLY A 225 -9.66 -11.31 7.02
N GLY A 226 -8.97 -11.27 8.16
CA GLY A 226 -8.67 -12.47 8.95
C GLY A 226 -9.81 -12.90 9.85
N TRP A 227 -9.55 -13.96 10.62
CA TRP A 227 -10.47 -14.46 11.65
C TRP A 227 -9.77 -14.52 13.00
N ASN A 228 -10.40 -13.94 14.02
CA ASN A 228 -9.87 -13.84 15.38
C ASN A 228 -10.44 -14.93 16.31
N GLY A 229 -10.96 -16.03 15.76
CA GLY A 229 -11.46 -17.14 16.57
C GLY A 229 -12.75 -16.80 17.33
N ILE A 230 -12.75 -17.08 18.63
CA ILE A 230 -13.87 -16.79 19.54
C ILE A 230 -13.91 -15.33 20.02
N TYR A 231 -12.88 -14.56 19.71
CA TYR A 231 -12.76 -13.19 20.17
C TYR A 231 -13.66 -12.27 19.32
N LYS A 232 -14.19 -11.23 19.97
CA LYS A 232 -15.09 -10.26 19.34
C LYS A 232 -14.36 -9.29 18.41
N GLY A 233 -13.11 -8.95 18.77
CA GLY A 233 -12.28 -8.00 18.04
C GLY A 233 -11.54 -8.66 16.90
#